data_AF-A0A8E0S342-F1
#
_entry.id   AF-A0A8E0S342-F1
#
_cell.length_a   1.000
_cell.length_b   1.000
_cell.length_c   1.000
_cell.angle_alpha   90.00
_cell.angle_beta   90.00
_cell.angle_gamma   90.00
#
_symmetry.space_group_name_H-M   'P 1'
#
loop_
_entity.id
_entity.type
_entity.pdbx_description
1 polymer ?
#
loop_
_entity_poly.entity_id
_entity_poly.type
_entity_poly.pdbx_seq_one_letter_code
_entity_poly.pdbx_strand_id
1 'polypeptide(L)'
;LLDVPLSSIHHVVTVSDLKSGKVKTGYGIVFASISKIDIDKGFPLQIIRTQCNSCQRKMEACDPPADFDISAPGKPQPNELSKQFVMCNTPECPAAKQRFIISDNQHVQAEFQVFIDLSDHTGTRARCLLAGKVAENLLCATVPQFISLERKEIAKMKWKLCLRRFKVYFWMEQASYNNPNPLLYIMSVEKPSAFEVMTSFKSF
;
A
#
# COMPACT_ATOMS: atom_id res chain seq x y z
N LEU A 1 -5.54 -10.92 8.63
CA LEU A 1 -4.38 -11.84 8.74
C LEU A 1 -4.18 -12.10 10.22
N LEU A 2 -4.08 -13.36 10.64
CA LEU A 2 -3.76 -13.72 12.02
C LEU A 2 -2.53 -12.93 12.49
N ASP A 3 -2.56 -12.49 13.74
CA ASP A 3 -1.51 -11.67 14.35
C ASP A 3 -0.29 -12.56 14.67
N VAL A 4 0.42 -12.96 13.60
CA VAL A 4 1.60 -13.82 13.70
C VAL A 4 2.79 -12.96 14.12
N PRO A 5 3.44 -13.25 15.26
CA PRO A 5 4.60 -12.50 15.69
C PRO A 5 5.72 -12.58 14.66
N LEU A 6 6.25 -11.44 14.20
CA LEU A 6 7.34 -11.41 13.22
C LEU A 6 8.58 -12.20 13.69
N SER A 7 8.80 -12.25 15.01
CA SER A 7 9.87 -13.01 15.65
C SER A 7 9.77 -14.52 15.46
N SER A 8 8.60 -15.06 15.08
CA SER A 8 8.40 -16.49 14.80
C SER A 8 8.68 -16.86 13.33
N ILE A 9 8.85 -15.86 12.46
CA ILE A 9 9.09 -16.07 11.03
C ILE A 9 10.61 -16.15 10.83
N HIS A 10 11.11 -17.33 10.49
CA HIS A 10 12.55 -17.55 10.28
C HIS A 10 12.90 -18.08 8.88
N HIS A 11 11.88 -18.36 8.06
CA HIS A 11 12.07 -18.95 6.74
C HIS A 11 12.57 -17.90 5.74
N VAL A 12 13.89 -17.83 5.56
CA VAL A 12 14.55 -16.91 4.63
C VAL A 12 14.59 -17.53 3.23
N VAL A 13 14.19 -16.76 2.22
CA VAL A 13 14.15 -17.20 0.82
C VAL A 13 14.69 -16.13 -0.12
N THR A 14 15.12 -16.55 -1.30
CA THR A 14 15.46 -15.65 -2.42
C THR A 14 14.24 -15.36 -3.28
N VAL A 15 14.34 -14.33 -4.13
CA VAL A 15 13.31 -14.04 -5.13
C VAL A 15 13.12 -15.20 -6.13
N SER A 16 14.18 -15.93 -6.48
CA SER A 16 14.09 -17.12 -7.32
C SER A 16 13.32 -18.25 -6.64
N ASP A 17 13.45 -18.44 -5.32
CA ASP A 17 12.67 -19.42 -4.56
C ASP A 17 11.16 -19.08 -4.60
N LEU A 18 10.83 -17.79 -4.52
CA LEU A 18 9.45 -17.30 -4.66
C LEU A 18 8.89 -17.52 -6.08
N LYS A 19 9.73 -17.38 -7.12
CA LYS A 19 9.33 -17.56 -8.52
C LYS A 19 9.20 -19.03 -8.91
N SER A 20 10.08 -19.88 -8.40
CA SER A 20 10.09 -21.33 -8.66
C SER A 20 9.00 -22.09 -7.89
N GLY A 21 8.30 -21.43 -6.96
CA GLY A 21 7.25 -22.05 -6.16
C GLY A 21 7.78 -22.97 -5.06
N LYS A 22 9.05 -22.83 -4.67
CA LYS A 22 9.58 -23.49 -3.46
C LYS A 22 8.80 -23.06 -2.22
N VAL A 23 8.35 -21.80 -2.19
CA VAL A 23 7.35 -21.32 -1.23
C VAL A 23 5.97 -21.50 -1.84
N LYS A 24 5.26 -22.55 -1.42
CA LYS A 24 3.90 -22.84 -1.91
C LYS A 24 2.86 -21.98 -1.20
N THR A 25 2.88 -21.95 0.13
CA THR A 25 2.07 -21.07 0.96
C THR A 25 2.79 -20.91 2.29
N GLY A 26 2.66 -19.76 2.92
CA GLY A 26 3.31 -19.54 4.20
C GLY A 26 3.82 -18.14 4.42
N TYR A 27 4.42 -18.00 5.59
CA TYR A 27 5.18 -16.84 6.01
C TYR A 27 6.63 -16.99 5.60
N GLY A 28 7.30 -15.89 5.28
CA GLY A 28 8.72 -15.91 4.98
C GLY A 28 9.39 -14.54 5.06
N ILE A 29 10.71 -14.55 4.91
CA ILE A 29 11.56 -13.36 4.86
C ILE A 29 12.29 -13.35 3.54
N VAL A 30 12.32 -12.21 2.86
CA VAL A 30 13.18 -11.95 1.70
C VAL A 30 14.02 -10.70 1.92
N PHE A 31 15.31 -10.78 1.58
CA PHE A 31 16.24 -9.65 1.65
C PHE A 31 16.39 -9.02 0.26
N ALA A 32 15.44 -8.14 -0.09
CA ALA A 32 15.33 -7.57 -1.41
C ALA A 32 15.37 -6.04 -1.38
N SER A 33 15.77 -5.45 -2.51
CA SER A 33 15.56 -4.04 -2.77
C SER A 33 14.17 -3.78 -3.33
N ILE A 34 13.57 -2.65 -2.98
CA ILE A 34 12.36 -2.16 -3.65
C ILE A 34 12.79 -1.57 -4.99
N SER A 35 12.66 -2.33 -6.07
CA SER A 35 13.10 -1.90 -7.41
C SER A 35 12.07 -1.02 -8.12
N LYS A 36 10.80 -1.14 -7.74
CA LYS A 36 9.70 -0.29 -8.22
C LYS A 36 8.71 -0.03 -7.09
N ILE A 37 8.23 1.21 -7.00
CA ILE A 37 7.12 1.62 -6.14
C ILE A 37 6.30 2.69 -6.86
N ASP A 38 4.99 2.50 -6.89
CA ASP A 38 4.05 3.25 -7.73
C ASP A 38 3.29 4.35 -6.95
N ILE A 39 3.97 5.12 -6.10
CA ILE A 39 3.33 6.12 -5.22
C ILE A 39 3.20 7.52 -5.82
N ASP A 40 3.89 7.80 -6.93
CA ASP A 40 3.91 9.09 -7.62
C ASP A 40 2.90 9.19 -8.76
N LYS A 41 1.96 8.24 -8.84
CA LYS A 41 0.89 8.29 -9.83
C LYS A 41 -0.11 9.40 -9.48
N GLY A 42 -0.56 10.14 -10.50
CA GLY A 42 -1.29 11.40 -10.33
C GLY A 42 -2.62 11.34 -9.56
N PHE A 43 -3.22 10.16 -9.37
CA PHE A 43 -4.46 9.99 -8.61
C PHE A 43 -4.23 9.10 -7.37
N PRO A 44 -4.36 9.63 -6.14
CA PRO A 44 -4.20 8.86 -4.89
C PRO A 44 -5.12 7.66 -4.74
N LEU A 45 -6.32 7.67 -5.34
CA LEU A 45 -7.21 6.50 -5.38
C LEU A 45 -6.64 5.29 -6.15
N GLN A 46 -5.52 5.45 -6.87
CA GLN A 46 -4.80 4.31 -7.47
C GLN A 46 -4.00 3.51 -6.44
N ILE A 47 -3.66 4.12 -5.30
CA ILE A 47 -2.85 3.53 -4.24
C ILE A 47 -3.53 3.58 -2.86
N ILE A 48 -4.70 4.18 -2.77
CA ILE A 48 -5.55 4.23 -1.57
C ILE A 48 -6.86 3.55 -1.92
N ARG A 49 -7.17 2.48 -1.19
CA ARG A 49 -8.48 1.86 -1.21
C ARG A 49 -9.37 2.57 -0.20
N THR A 50 -10.54 3.01 -0.66
CA THR A 50 -11.58 3.59 0.18
C THR A 50 -12.76 2.64 0.30
N GLN A 51 -13.28 2.49 1.51
CA GLN A 51 -14.44 1.67 1.83
C GLN A 51 -15.43 2.50 2.66
N CYS A 52 -16.71 2.27 2.45
CA CYS A 52 -17.75 2.94 3.22
C CYS A 52 -17.87 2.30 4.59
N ASN A 53 -17.83 3.08 5.68
CA ASN A 53 -17.96 2.53 7.02
C ASN A 53 -19.32 1.86 7.27
N SER A 54 -20.39 2.32 6.60
CA SER A 54 -21.74 1.77 6.75
C SER A 54 -21.93 0.39 6.10
N CYS A 55 -21.36 0.16 4.91
CA CYS A 55 -21.59 -1.08 4.15
C CYS A 55 -20.32 -1.87 3.80
N GLN A 56 -19.15 -1.36 4.15
CA GLN A 56 -17.82 -1.93 3.89
C GLN A 56 -17.49 -2.15 2.41
N ARG A 57 -18.34 -1.68 1.49
CA ARG A 57 -18.08 -1.75 0.05
C ARG A 57 -17.16 -0.61 -0.39
N LYS A 58 -16.44 -0.85 -1.48
CA LYS A 58 -15.54 0.14 -2.11
C LYS A 58 -16.31 1.42 -2.45
N MET A 59 -15.71 2.56 -2.16
CA MET A 59 -16.20 3.86 -2.62
C MET A 59 -15.49 4.29 -3.91
N GLU A 60 -16.17 5.09 -4.73
CA GLU A 60 -15.65 5.54 -6.02
C GLU A 60 -15.35 7.03 -5.97
N ALA A 61 -14.39 7.47 -6.79
CA ALA A 61 -14.10 8.89 -6.97
C ALA A 61 -15.36 9.63 -7.44
N CYS A 62 -15.60 10.83 -6.95
CA CYS A 62 -16.67 11.68 -7.45
C CYS A 62 -16.24 13.14 -7.53
N ASP A 63 -17.00 13.91 -8.31
CA ASP A 63 -16.80 15.36 -8.41
C ASP A 63 -17.10 16.05 -7.06
N PRO A 64 -16.41 17.16 -6.76
CA PRO A 64 -16.73 17.96 -5.59
C PRO A 64 -18.19 18.44 -5.59
N PRO A 65 -18.76 18.75 -4.40
CA PRO A 65 -20.04 19.44 -4.31
C PRO A 65 -20.04 20.76 -5.12
N ALA A 66 -21.18 21.10 -5.75
CA ALA A 66 -21.28 22.27 -6.63
C ALA A 66 -21.02 23.63 -5.91
N ASP A 67 -21.16 23.66 -4.58
CA ASP A 67 -20.92 24.80 -3.72
C ASP A 67 -19.50 24.84 -3.09
N PHE A 68 -18.64 23.90 -3.48
CA PHE A 68 -17.31 23.74 -2.89
C PHE A 68 -16.44 25.00 -3.10
N ASP A 69 -16.43 25.55 -4.32
CA ASP A 69 -15.63 26.72 -4.71
C ASP A 69 -16.34 28.06 -4.51
N ILE A 70 -17.56 28.05 -3.95
CA ILE A 70 -18.27 29.29 -3.64
C ILE A 70 -17.61 29.92 -2.41
N SER A 71 -16.95 31.06 -2.64
CA SER A 71 -16.33 31.89 -1.61
C SER A 71 -17.42 32.56 -0.77
N ALA A 72 -17.43 32.35 0.53
CA ALA A 72 -18.32 33.02 1.49
C ALA A 72 -17.47 33.81 2.51
N PRO A 73 -17.98 34.94 3.05
CA PRO A 73 -17.27 35.71 4.07
C PRO A 73 -16.91 34.81 5.27
N GLY A 74 -15.62 34.68 5.57
CA GLY A 74 -15.12 33.83 6.66
C GLY A 74 -14.84 32.36 6.31
N LYS A 75 -15.11 31.91 5.08
CA LYS A 75 -14.70 30.57 4.61
C LYS A 75 -13.24 30.65 4.11
N PRO A 76 -12.30 29.87 4.67
CA PRO A 76 -10.95 29.79 4.11
C PRO A 76 -11.05 29.34 2.65
N GLN A 77 -10.38 30.06 1.73
CA GLN A 77 -10.26 29.59 0.35
C GLN A 77 -9.61 28.19 0.38
N PRO A 78 -10.24 27.17 -0.23
CA PRO A 78 -9.60 25.86 -0.34
C PRO A 78 -8.33 26.03 -1.19
N ASN A 79 -7.16 25.66 -0.64
CA ASN A 79 -5.98 25.52 -1.48
C ASN A 79 -6.31 24.48 -2.58
N GLU A 80 -6.19 24.91 -3.82
CA GLU A 80 -6.84 24.35 -5.02
C GLU A 80 -6.41 22.93 -5.47
N LEU A 81 -5.90 22.04 -4.59
CA LEU A 81 -5.38 20.74 -5.03
C LEU A 81 -5.74 19.50 -4.18
N SER A 82 -6.37 19.61 -3.01
CA SER A 82 -6.17 18.57 -1.97
C SER A 82 -7.41 18.03 -1.24
N LYS A 83 -8.60 18.10 -1.83
CA LYS A 83 -9.76 17.35 -1.31
C LYS A 83 -10.32 16.44 -2.39
N GLN A 84 -9.91 15.19 -2.34
CA GLN A 84 -10.50 14.14 -3.18
C GLN A 84 -11.78 13.65 -2.52
N PHE A 85 -12.83 13.60 -3.32
CA PHE A 85 -14.15 13.17 -2.89
C PHE A 85 -14.40 11.74 -3.35
N VAL A 86 -15.12 11.01 -2.50
CA VAL A 86 -15.57 9.66 -2.76
C VAL A 86 -17.05 9.52 -2.42
N MET A 87 -17.71 8.59 -3.10
CA MET A 87 -19.13 8.30 -2.93
C MET A 87 -19.35 6.80 -2.83
N CYS A 88 -20.28 6.40 -1.97
CA CYS A 88 -20.78 5.03 -1.94
C CYS A 88 -21.91 4.88 -2.97
N ASN A 89 -21.72 3.97 -3.93
CA ASN A 89 -22.73 3.65 -4.96
C ASN A 89 -23.51 2.37 -4.64
N THR A 90 -23.40 1.88 -3.41
CA THR A 90 -24.11 0.67 -2.97
C THR A 90 -25.59 0.97 -2.82
N PRO A 91 -26.49 0.27 -3.54
CA PRO A 91 -27.93 0.41 -3.34
C PRO A 91 -28.29 0.19 -1.87
N GLU A 92 -29.24 0.98 -1.37
CA GLU A 92 -29.78 0.87 0.00
C GLU A 92 -28.78 1.15 1.14
N CYS A 93 -27.56 1.58 0.83
CA CYS A 93 -26.62 2.06 1.85
C CYS A 93 -27.08 3.43 2.39
N PRO A 94 -27.13 3.66 3.72
CA PRO A 94 -27.50 4.96 4.30
C PRO A 94 -26.60 6.12 3.86
N ALA A 95 -25.34 5.82 3.56
CA ALA A 95 -24.35 6.78 3.05
C ALA A 95 -24.34 6.87 1.51
N ALA A 96 -25.25 6.18 0.82
CA ALA A 96 -25.30 6.21 -0.64
C ALA A 96 -25.60 7.63 -1.14
N LYS A 97 -25.00 7.99 -2.29
CA LYS A 97 -25.19 9.30 -2.96
C LYS A 97 -24.68 10.52 -2.17
N GLN A 98 -24.13 10.33 -0.97
CA GLN A 98 -23.45 11.37 -0.21
C GLN A 98 -21.98 11.45 -0.65
N ARG A 99 -21.43 12.66 -0.67
CA ARG A 99 -20.02 12.93 -1.02
C ARG A 99 -19.21 13.10 0.25
N PHE A 100 -18.14 12.36 0.37
CA PHE A 100 -17.23 12.42 1.51
C PHE A 100 -15.82 12.72 1.04
N ILE A 101 -15.06 13.47 1.82
CA ILE A 101 -13.62 13.63 1.57
C ILE A 101 -12.93 12.32 2.00
N ILE A 102 -11.88 11.88 1.31
CA ILE A 102 -11.14 10.66 1.67
C ILE A 102 -10.67 10.64 3.14
N SER A 103 -10.34 11.80 3.71
CA SER A 103 -9.91 11.94 5.10
C SER A 103 -11.05 11.94 6.14
N ASP A 104 -12.30 11.80 5.72
CA ASP A 104 -13.44 11.68 6.62
C ASP A 104 -13.52 10.27 7.22
N ASN A 105 -12.83 10.07 8.33
CA ASN A 105 -12.76 8.78 9.02
C ASN A 105 -14.11 8.33 9.64
N GLN A 106 -15.13 9.21 9.71
CA GLN A 106 -16.46 8.80 10.20
C GLN A 106 -17.20 7.96 9.16
N HIS A 107 -17.04 8.29 7.88
CA HIS A 107 -17.78 7.65 6.78
C HIS A 107 -16.90 6.83 5.85
N VAL A 108 -15.60 7.12 5.81
CA VAL A 108 -14.62 6.52 4.89
C VAL A 108 -13.55 5.80 5.68
N GLN A 109 -13.40 4.51 5.43
CA GLN A 109 -12.20 3.76 5.77
C GLN A 109 -11.23 3.84 4.59
N ALA A 110 -10.15 4.62 4.74
CA ALA A 110 -9.12 4.77 3.73
C ALA A 110 -7.84 4.02 4.14
N GLU A 111 -7.30 3.22 3.23
CA GLU A 111 -6.14 2.38 3.50
C GLU A 111 -5.22 2.35 2.27
N PHE A 112 -3.91 2.42 2.47
CA PHE A 112 -2.97 2.20 1.37
C PHE A 112 -3.09 0.79 0.79
N GLN A 113 -2.98 0.69 -0.53
CA GLN A 113 -2.78 -0.52 -1.32
C GLN A 113 -1.79 -0.21 -2.43
N VAL A 114 -0.51 -0.28 -2.09
CA VAL A 114 0.60 0.04 -3.00
C VAL A 114 1.19 -1.26 -3.54
N PHE A 115 1.35 -1.36 -4.85
CA PHE A 115 2.15 -2.43 -5.45
C PHE A 115 3.62 -2.01 -5.55
N ILE A 116 4.50 -2.91 -5.13
CA ILE A 116 5.94 -2.78 -5.25
C ILE A 116 6.55 -3.99 -5.94
N ASP A 117 7.72 -3.80 -6.54
CA ASP A 117 8.54 -4.90 -7.03
C ASP A 117 9.74 -5.11 -6.10
N LEU A 118 9.99 -6.36 -5.74
CA LEU A 118 11.11 -6.77 -4.90
C LEU A 118 12.16 -7.44 -5.76
N SER A 119 13.39 -6.94 -5.72
CA SER A 119 14.52 -7.49 -6.47
C SER A 119 15.69 -7.86 -5.57
N ASP A 120 16.25 -9.04 -5.79
CA ASP A 120 17.56 -9.43 -5.26
C ASP A 120 18.49 -9.86 -6.41
N HIS A 121 19.61 -10.47 -6.08
CA HIS A 121 20.59 -10.93 -7.07
C HIS A 121 20.11 -12.13 -7.90
N THR A 122 18.99 -12.75 -7.54
CA THR A 122 18.39 -13.92 -8.19
C THR A 122 17.21 -13.54 -9.11
N GLY A 123 16.76 -12.28 -9.07
CA GLY A 123 15.76 -11.73 -9.97
C GLY A 123 14.80 -10.75 -9.31
N THR A 124 13.63 -10.57 -9.94
CA THR A 124 12.58 -9.65 -9.49
C THR A 124 11.24 -10.38 -9.33
N ARG A 125 10.59 -10.21 -8.18
CA ARG A 125 9.18 -10.55 -7.93
C ARG A 125 8.36 -9.28 -8.06
N ALA A 126 7.52 -9.23 -9.10
CA ALA A 126 6.65 -8.09 -9.34
C ALA A 126 5.34 -8.17 -8.55
N ARG A 127 4.69 -7.02 -8.35
CA ARG A 127 3.34 -6.89 -7.77
C ARG A 127 3.19 -7.48 -6.36
N CYS A 128 4.15 -7.21 -5.49
CA CYS A 128 4.01 -7.44 -4.05
C CYS A 128 3.10 -6.36 -3.45
N LEU A 129 2.10 -6.77 -2.65
CA LEU A 129 1.12 -5.85 -2.07
C LEU A 129 1.62 -5.32 -0.73
N LEU A 130 1.89 -4.01 -0.67
CA LEU A 130 2.14 -3.24 0.52
C LEU A 130 0.86 -2.51 0.92
N ALA A 131 0.19 -2.94 1.99
CA ALA A 131 -1.11 -2.41 2.38
C ALA A 131 -1.14 -1.89 3.82
N GLY A 132 -2.08 -0.99 4.08
CA GLY A 132 -2.43 -0.56 5.43
C GLY A 132 -1.28 0.01 6.24
N LYS A 133 -1.23 -0.40 7.51
CA LYS A 133 -0.26 0.14 8.46
C LYS A 133 1.19 -0.12 8.03
N VAL A 134 1.43 -1.20 7.31
CA VAL A 134 2.75 -1.53 6.78
C VAL A 134 3.20 -0.49 5.75
N ALA A 135 2.29 -0.08 4.87
CA ALA A 135 2.54 1.02 3.94
C ALA A 135 2.75 2.35 4.66
N GLU A 136 1.89 2.71 5.62
CA GLU A 136 2.03 3.94 6.40
C GLU A 136 3.39 4.02 7.10
N ASN A 137 3.83 2.91 7.70
CA ASN A 137 5.10 2.83 8.40
C ASN A 137 6.29 3.01 7.44
N LEU A 138 6.24 2.38 6.26
CA LEU A 138 7.30 2.50 5.26
C LEU A 138 7.35 3.91 4.62
N LEU A 139 6.18 4.49 4.34
CA LEU A 139 6.04 5.83 3.77
C LEU A 139 6.27 6.94 4.81
N CYS A 140 6.22 6.60 6.11
CA CYS A 140 6.24 7.54 7.22
C CYS A 140 5.14 8.62 7.10
N ALA A 141 3.97 8.23 6.59
CA ALA A 141 2.83 9.11 6.39
C ALA A 141 1.52 8.31 6.52
N THR A 142 0.53 8.86 7.21
CA THR A 142 -0.84 8.33 7.18
C THR A 142 -1.52 8.68 5.86
N VAL A 143 -2.65 8.04 5.56
CA VAL A 143 -3.42 8.38 4.35
C VAL A 143 -3.78 9.88 4.28
N PRO A 144 -4.35 10.52 5.33
CA PRO A 144 -4.64 11.95 5.32
C PRO A 144 -3.41 12.84 5.12
N GLN A 145 -2.26 12.45 5.69
CA GLN A 145 -1.01 13.20 5.49
C GLN A 145 -0.54 13.07 4.05
N PHE A 146 -0.55 11.85 3.50
CA PHE A 146 -0.07 11.58 2.16
C PHE A 146 -0.87 12.31 1.08
N ILE A 147 -2.21 12.35 1.17
CA ILE A 147 -3.05 13.08 0.20
C ILE A 147 -2.82 14.60 0.23
N SER A 148 -2.22 15.12 1.30
CA SER A 148 -1.87 16.54 1.44
C SER A 148 -0.47 16.89 0.94
N LEU A 149 0.36 15.89 0.62
CA LEU A 149 1.73 16.09 0.15
C LEU A 149 1.76 16.62 -1.29
N GLU A 150 2.71 17.49 -1.56
CA GLU A 150 3.02 17.92 -2.92
C GLU A 150 3.72 16.81 -3.71
N ARG A 151 3.60 16.85 -5.04
CA ARG A 151 4.26 15.87 -5.93
C ARG A 151 5.77 15.77 -5.70
N LYS A 152 6.42 16.90 -5.35
CA LYS A 152 7.86 16.95 -5.05
C LYS A 152 8.21 16.15 -3.79
N GLU A 153 7.35 16.20 -2.78
CA GLU A 153 7.52 15.45 -1.53
C GLU A 153 7.31 13.95 -1.75
N ILE A 154 6.27 13.59 -2.51
CA ILE A 154 6.00 12.20 -2.92
C ILE A 154 7.16 11.64 -3.74
N ALA A 155 7.68 12.40 -4.71
CA ALA A 155 8.84 11.99 -5.49
C ALA A 155 10.06 11.78 -4.58
N LYS A 156 10.36 12.72 -3.67
CA LYS A 156 11.44 12.59 -2.69
C LYS A 156 11.29 11.33 -1.82
N MET A 157 10.06 10.98 -1.44
CA MET A 157 9.76 9.75 -0.71
C MET A 157 10.07 8.51 -1.55
N LYS A 158 9.62 8.46 -2.82
CA LYS A 158 9.94 7.38 -3.77
C LYS A 158 11.45 7.18 -3.91
N TRP A 159 12.22 8.25 -4.10
CA TRP A 159 13.68 8.18 -4.21
C TRP A 159 14.37 7.67 -2.94
N LYS A 160 13.80 7.93 -1.75
CA LYS A 160 14.33 7.39 -0.49
C LYS A 160 14.08 5.89 -0.33
N LEU A 161 13.11 5.32 -1.04
CA LEU A 161 12.73 3.91 -0.90
C LEU A 161 13.29 3.04 -2.03
N CYS A 162 13.23 3.53 -3.26
CA CYS A 162 13.73 2.81 -4.43
C CYS A 162 15.20 2.43 -4.28
N LEU A 163 15.52 1.22 -4.72
CA LEU A 163 16.86 0.62 -4.76
C LEU A 163 17.54 0.44 -3.40
N ARG A 164 16.87 0.74 -2.29
CA ARG A 164 17.34 0.37 -0.95
C ARG A 164 16.96 -1.07 -0.65
N ARG A 165 17.87 -1.79 0.01
CA ARG A 165 17.65 -3.17 0.47
C ARG A 165 16.95 -3.17 1.82
N PHE A 166 15.96 -4.05 1.94
CA PHE A 166 15.13 -4.22 3.13
C PHE A 166 15.09 -5.69 3.57
N LYS A 167 14.80 -5.92 4.85
CA LYS A 167 14.29 -7.18 5.34
C LYS A 167 12.77 -7.14 5.23
N VAL A 168 12.20 -7.97 4.36
CA VAL A 168 10.76 -7.95 4.06
C VAL A 168 10.14 -9.23 4.58
N TYR A 169 9.21 -9.09 5.51
CA TYR A 169 8.37 -10.19 5.98
C TYR A 169 7.13 -10.26 5.11
N PHE A 170 6.77 -11.45 4.66
CA PHE A 170 5.64 -11.63 3.76
C PHE A 170 4.79 -12.85 4.11
N TRP A 171 3.57 -12.84 3.61
CA TRP A 171 2.68 -13.98 3.52
C TRP A 171 2.27 -14.19 2.06
N MET A 172 2.14 -15.44 1.63
CA MET A 172 1.56 -15.76 0.32
C MET A 172 0.68 -17.00 0.36
N GLU A 173 -0.36 -16.98 -0.46
CA GLU A 173 -1.25 -18.12 -0.70
C GLU A 173 -0.68 -19.05 -1.78
N GLN A 174 -1.13 -20.30 -1.76
CA GLN A 174 -0.83 -21.24 -2.83
C GLN A 174 -1.59 -20.89 -4.10
N ALA A 175 -0.90 -20.99 -5.23
CA ALA A 175 -1.54 -20.88 -6.53
C ALA A 175 -2.63 -21.94 -6.67
N SER A 176 -3.80 -21.52 -7.11
CA SER A 176 -4.97 -22.38 -7.33
C SER A 176 -5.57 -22.11 -8.71
N TYR A 177 -6.51 -22.96 -9.14
CA TYR A 177 -7.23 -22.75 -10.40
C TYR A 177 -7.90 -21.36 -10.46
N ASN A 178 -8.51 -20.93 -9.35
CA ASN A 178 -9.20 -19.63 -9.25
C ASN A 178 -8.25 -18.45 -9.02
N ASN A 179 -7.02 -18.71 -8.57
CA ASN A 179 -6.00 -17.71 -8.31
C ASN A 179 -4.62 -18.25 -8.73
N PRO A 180 -4.33 -18.29 -10.04
CA PRO A 180 -3.10 -18.90 -10.55
C PRO A 180 -1.85 -18.09 -10.20
N ASN A 181 -2.01 -16.80 -9.90
CA ASN A 181 -0.93 -15.87 -9.57
C ASN A 181 -1.24 -15.15 -8.26
N PRO A 182 -1.14 -15.84 -7.10
CA PRO A 182 -1.46 -15.26 -5.81
C PRO A 182 -0.52 -14.09 -5.49
N LEU A 183 -1.09 -13.06 -4.86
CA LEU A 183 -0.33 -11.91 -4.40
C LEU A 183 0.58 -12.31 -3.24
N LEU A 184 1.76 -11.70 -3.22
CA LEU A 184 2.64 -11.70 -2.05
C LEU A 184 2.27 -10.50 -1.19
N TYR A 185 1.77 -10.75 0.02
CA TYR A 185 1.36 -9.73 0.97
C TYR A 185 2.54 -9.36 1.86
N ILE A 186 2.91 -8.09 1.88
CA ILE A 186 3.97 -7.58 2.75
C ILE A 186 3.40 -7.33 4.13
N MET A 187 3.99 -7.97 5.13
CA MET A 187 3.58 -7.88 6.53
C MET A 187 4.40 -6.87 7.32
N SER A 188 5.69 -6.74 7.00
CA SER A 188 6.58 -5.77 7.63
C SER A 188 7.81 -5.52 6.74
N VAL A 189 8.39 -4.34 6.89
CA VAL A 189 9.60 -3.92 6.18
C VAL A 189 10.55 -3.29 7.19
N GLU A 190 11.73 -3.87 7.34
CA GLU A 190 12.76 -3.43 8.29
C GLU A 190 14.07 -3.10 7.56
N LYS A 191 14.90 -2.26 8.19
CA LYS A 191 16.28 -2.07 7.74
C LYS A 191 17.08 -3.33 8.12
N PRO A 192 17.74 -4.00 7.17
CA PRO A 192 18.50 -5.21 7.48
C PRO A 192 19.86 -4.82 8.07
N SER A 193 20.38 -5.67 8.95
CA SER A 193 21.77 -5.57 9.39
C SER A 193 22.73 -6.05 8.30
N ALA A 194 23.98 -5.59 8.33
CA ALA A 194 25.00 -6.03 7.37
C ALA A 194 25.22 -7.55 7.39
N PHE A 195 25.12 -8.17 8.57
CA PHE A 195 25.26 -9.62 8.74
C PHE A 195 24.11 -10.40 8.11
N GLU A 196 22.87 -9.94 8.27
CA GLU A 196 21.70 -10.57 7.63
C GLU A 196 21.80 -10.48 6.11
N VAL A 197 22.20 -9.31 5.58
CA VAL A 197 22.42 -9.13 4.14
C VAL A 197 23.49 -10.10 3.63
N MET A 198 24.64 -10.19 4.32
CA MET A 198 25.70 -11.11 3.94
C MET A 198 25.24 -12.58 3.93
N THR A 199 24.51 -12.99 4.96
CA THR A 199 24.01 -14.37 5.09
C THR A 199 22.98 -14.70 4.02
N SER A 200 22.17 -13.72 3.59
CA SER A 200 21.19 -13.91 2.51
C SER A 200 21.82 -14.25 1.15
N PHE A 201 23.09 -13.86 0.93
CA PHE A 201 23.84 -14.23 -0.28
C PHE A 201 24.46 -15.63 -0.22
N LYS A 202 24.60 -16.22 0.98
CA LYS A 202 25.29 -17.51 1.18
C LYS A 202 24.39 -18.73 1.00
N SER A 203 23.11 -18.54 0.67
CA SER A 203 22.16 -19.66 0.50
C SER A 203 22.35 -20.38 -0.86
N PHE A 204 23.59 -20.42 -1.37
CA PHE A 204 24.04 -21.09 -2.59
C PHE A 204 25.14 -22.08 -2.25
#